data_AF-A0A480AJK7-F1
#
_entry.id   AF-A0A480AJK7-F1
#
_cell.length_a   1.000
_cell.length_b   1.000
_cell.length_c   1.000
_cell.angle_alpha   90.00
_cell.angle_beta   90.00
_cell.angle_gamma   90.00
#
_symmetry.space_group_name_H-M   'P 1'
#
loop_
_entity.id
_entity.type
_entity.pdbx_description
1 polymer ?
#
loop_
_entity_poly.entity_id
_entity_poly.type
_entity_poly.pdbx_seq_one_letter_code
_entity_poly.pdbx_strand_id
1 'polypeptide(L)'
;MQKHPFIIDATVILPDHLHCIWTLPENDHDFSTRWRLIKSYFSRQCETSSPENISISRKKKKQRTIWQYRFWEHLIRDEIDFQNYVEYIH
;
A
#
# COMPACT_ATOMS: atom_id res chain seq x y z
N MET A 1 16.95 -8.30 -13.36
CA MET A 1 15.59 -7.82 -13.70
C MET A 1 14.85 -7.46 -12.41
N GLN A 2 14.29 -6.25 -12.35
CA GLN A 2 13.42 -5.84 -11.26
C GLN A 2 12.05 -6.54 -11.42
N LYS A 3 11.47 -7.10 -10.36
CA LYS A 3 10.17 -7.78 -10.41
C LYS A 3 9.06 -6.77 -10.10
N HIS A 4 8.06 -6.67 -10.98
CA HIS A 4 6.94 -5.72 -10.90
C HIS A 4 7.38 -4.25 -10.74
N PRO A 5 8.10 -3.66 -11.71
CA PRO A 5 8.58 -2.28 -11.61
C PRO A 5 7.41 -1.28 -11.63
N PHE A 6 7.54 -0.20 -10.88
CA PHE A 6 6.64 0.97 -10.90
C PHE A 6 7.40 2.17 -10.31
N ILE A 7 6.94 3.37 -10.60
CA ILE A 7 7.44 4.63 -10.05
C ILE A 7 6.50 5.04 -8.92
N ILE A 8 7.04 5.55 -7.82
CA ILE A 8 6.26 6.17 -6.74
C ILE A 8 6.30 7.67 -6.98
N ASP A 9 5.17 8.24 -7.37
CA ASP A 9 5.04 9.68 -7.60
C ASP A 9 4.78 10.41 -6.28
N ALA A 10 3.92 9.82 -5.42
CA ALA A 10 3.64 10.33 -4.08
C ALA A 10 3.23 9.20 -3.12
N THR A 11 3.50 9.38 -1.83
CA THR A 11 3.00 8.49 -0.76
C THR A 11 2.90 9.25 0.55
N VAL A 12 1.76 9.12 1.25
CA VAL A 12 1.54 9.69 2.58
C VAL A 12 0.92 8.65 3.51
N ILE A 13 1.35 8.68 4.77
CA ILE A 13 0.73 7.89 5.84
C ILE A 13 -0.12 8.85 6.66
N LEU A 14 -1.44 8.72 6.55
CA LEU A 14 -2.41 9.45 7.36
C LEU A 14 -2.82 8.61 8.57
N PRO A 15 -3.41 9.21 9.62
CA PRO A 15 -3.80 8.48 10.83
C PRO A 15 -4.76 7.31 10.59
N ASP A 16 -5.58 7.38 9.54
CA ASP A 16 -6.65 6.43 9.22
C ASP A 16 -6.39 5.61 7.94
N HIS A 17 -5.55 6.11 7.02
CA HIS A 17 -5.25 5.41 5.77
C HIS A 17 -3.87 5.74 5.17
N LEU A 18 -3.45 4.94 4.21
CA LEU A 18 -2.26 5.16 3.39
C LEU A 18 -2.73 5.56 2.00
N HIS A 19 -2.25 6.69 1.48
CA HIS A 19 -2.52 7.15 0.13
C HIS A 19 -1.24 7.09 -0.69
N CYS A 20 -1.31 6.51 -1.89
CA CYS A 20 -0.17 6.33 -2.78
C CYS A 20 -0.57 6.64 -4.22
N ILE A 21 0.33 7.31 -4.94
CA ILE A 21 0.20 7.54 -6.39
C ILE A 21 1.38 6.86 -7.07
N TRP A 22 1.08 5.99 -8.03
CA TRP A 22 2.08 5.22 -8.77
C TRP A 22 1.90 5.37 -10.26
N THR A 23 3.01 5.46 -10.97
CA THR A 23 3.09 5.32 -12.42
C THR A 23 3.57 3.92 -12.77
N LEU A 24 2.75 3.17 -13.50
CA LEU A 24 3.07 1.82 -13.97
C LEU A 24 3.71 1.88 -15.37
N PRO A 25 4.51 0.85 -15.75
CA PRO A 25 4.98 0.71 -17.13
C PRO A 25 3.84 0.71 -18.14
N GLU A 26 4.13 1.17 -19.35
CA GLU A 26 3.17 1.13 -20.45
C GLU A 26 2.63 -0.29 -20.67
N ASN A 27 1.31 -0.43 -20.84
CA ASN A 27 0.59 -1.70 -20.97
C ASN A 27 0.65 -2.64 -19.75
N ASP A 28 1.15 -2.19 -18.60
CA ASP A 28 1.09 -2.93 -17.33
C ASP A 28 0.01 -2.32 -16.43
N HIS A 29 -1.01 -3.13 -16.12
CA HIS A 29 -2.13 -2.73 -15.27
C HIS A 29 -2.17 -3.52 -13.95
N ASP A 30 -1.14 -4.30 -13.62
CA ASP A 30 -1.12 -5.16 -12.44
C ASP A 30 -0.68 -4.38 -11.18
N PHE A 31 -1.43 -3.34 -10.83
CA PHE A 31 -1.29 -2.62 -9.56
C PHE A 31 -1.67 -3.50 -8.36
N SER A 32 -2.60 -4.43 -8.57
CA SER A 32 -3.12 -5.33 -7.53
C SER A 32 -2.04 -6.26 -6.98
N THR A 33 -1.21 -6.87 -7.83
CA THR A 33 -0.10 -7.70 -7.36
C THR A 33 0.95 -6.89 -6.63
N ARG A 34 1.30 -5.69 -7.12
CA ARG A 34 2.25 -4.78 -6.46
C ARG A 34 1.78 -4.44 -5.05
N TRP A 35 0.50 -4.06 -4.91
CA TRP A 35 -0.08 -3.75 -3.61
C TRP A 35 -0.13 -4.94 -2.66
N ARG A 36 -0.52 -6.12 -3.16
CA ARG A 36 -0.50 -7.37 -2.38
C ARG A 36 0.91 -7.69 -1.88
N LEU A 37 1.93 -7.50 -2.72
CA LEU A 37 3.32 -7.72 -2.34
C LEU A 37 3.76 -6.73 -1.27
N ILE A 38 3.49 -5.43 -1.44
CA ILE A 38 3.79 -4.39 -0.44
C ILE A 38 3.17 -4.75 0.92
N LYS A 39 1.87 -5.05 0.97
CA LYS A 39 1.17 -5.45 2.20
C LYS A 39 1.81 -6.69 2.85
N SER A 40 2.20 -7.67 2.05
CA SER A 40 2.82 -8.92 2.51
C SER A 40 4.21 -8.69 3.10
N TYR A 41 5.06 -7.93 2.39
CA TYR A 41 6.42 -7.62 2.84
C TYR A 41 6.39 -6.81 4.13
N PHE A 42 5.56 -5.76 4.19
CA PHE A 42 5.41 -4.93 5.39
C PHE A 42 4.94 -5.77 6.60
N SER A 43 3.89 -6.58 6.42
CA SER A 43 3.37 -7.42 7.50
C SER A 43 4.43 -8.36 8.07
N ARG A 44 5.25 -8.97 7.19
CA ARG A 44 6.33 -9.88 7.61
C ARG A 44 7.43 -9.14 8.39
N GLN A 45 7.76 -7.90 8.00
CA GLN A 45 8.78 -7.11 8.68
C GLN A 45 8.28 -6.55 10.02
N CYS A 46 7.00 -6.18 10.12
CA CYS A 46 6.39 -5.81 11.40
C CYS A 46 6.34 -6.99 12.38
N GLU A 47 6.05 -8.21 11.90
CA GLU A 47 6.08 -9.43 12.72
C GLU A 47 7.47 -9.69 13.34
N THR A 48 8.55 -9.33 12.65
CA THR A 48 9.93 -9.50 13.17
C THR A 48 10.38 -8.40 14.14
N SER A 49 9.60 -7.32 14.30
CA SER A 49 10.05 -6.10 15.00
C SER A 49 9.64 -6.02 16.49
N SER A 50 8.94 -7.01 17.05
CA SER A 50 8.71 -7.09 18.51
C SER A 50 8.24 -8.49 18.97
N PRO A 51 9.05 -9.25 19.72
CA PRO A 51 8.59 -10.44 20.44
C PRO A 51 7.65 -10.11 21.61
N GLU A 52 7.73 -8.88 22.15
CA GLU A 52 7.11 -8.51 23.43
C GLU A 52 5.62 -8.09 23.35
N ASN A 53 5.11 -7.65 22.19
CA ASN A 53 3.81 -6.94 22.12
C ASN A 53 2.68 -7.67 21.38
N ILE A 54 2.83 -8.94 21.06
CA ILE A 54 1.75 -9.73 20.44
C ILE A 54 0.95 -10.43 21.54
N SER A 55 -0.17 -9.82 21.96
CA SER A 55 -1.08 -10.45 22.93
C SER A 55 -1.49 -11.85 22.45
N ILE A 56 -1.62 -12.80 23.39
CA ILE A 56 -1.95 -14.21 23.13
C ILE A 56 -3.24 -14.35 22.29
N SER A 57 -4.16 -13.40 22.41
CA SER A 57 -5.39 -13.30 21.61
C SER A 57 -5.12 -13.05 20.11
N ARG A 58 -4.12 -12.21 19.76
CA ARG A 58 -3.71 -11.94 18.37
C ARG A 58 -3.04 -13.14 17.71
N LYS A 59 -2.23 -13.92 18.45
CA LYS A 59 -1.65 -15.20 17.97
C LYS A 59 -2.74 -16.23 17.63
N LYS A 60 -3.82 -16.28 18.42
CA LYS A 60 -4.88 -17.31 18.29
C LYS A 60 -5.82 -17.08 17.10
N LYS A 61 -5.93 -15.85 16.59
CA LYS A 61 -6.95 -15.48 15.60
C LYS A 61 -6.47 -15.41 14.15
N LYS A 62 -5.17 -15.46 13.84
CA LYS A 62 -4.64 -15.12 12.49
C LYS A 62 -5.18 -13.79 11.93
N GLN A 63 -5.76 -12.92 12.76
CA GLN A 63 -6.34 -11.63 12.36
C GLN A 63 -5.23 -10.60 12.33
N ARG A 64 -4.45 -10.70 11.24
CA ARG A 64 -3.48 -9.71 10.79
C ARG A 64 -4.26 -8.54 10.19
N THR A 65 -4.51 -7.47 10.93
CA THR A 65 -5.30 -6.34 10.41
C THR A 65 -4.57 -5.02 10.60
N ILE A 66 -3.28 -4.99 10.23
CA ILE A 66 -2.59 -3.72 9.91
C ILE A 66 -3.30 -3.07 8.71
N TRP A 67 -3.76 -3.90 7.77
CA TRP A 67 -4.39 -3.48 6.54
C TRP A 67 -5.89 -3.70 6.57
N GLN A 68 -6.63 -2.77 5.97
CA GLN A 68 -8.00 -3.03 5.55
C GLN A 68 -8.03 -4.10 4.44
N TYR A 69 -9.13 -4.88 4.41
CA TYR A 69 -9.30 -5.97 3.44
C TYR A 69 -9.39 -5.45 2.01
N ARG A 70 -10.15 -4.38 1.80
CA ARG A 70 -10.28 -3.69 0.52
C ARG A 70 -9.28 -2.53 0.45
N PHE A 71 -9.02 -2.10 -0.77
CA PHE A 71 -8.40 -0.82 -1.08
C PHE A 71 -9.28 -0.15 -2.13
N TRP A 72 -9.03 1.13 -2.34
CA TRP A 72 -9.67 1.91 -3.38
C TRP A 72 -8.60 2.29 -4.41
N GLU A 73 -8.98 2.24 -5.68
CA GLU A 73 -8.14 2.62 -6.81
C GLU A 73 -8.84 3.64 -7.69
N HIS A 74 -8.05 4.55 -8.26
CA HIS A 74 -8.47 5.50 -9.26
C HIS A 74 -7.39 5.65 -10.32
N LEU A 75 -7.81 5.57 -11.58
CA LEU A 75 -6.92 5.77 -12.72
C LEU A 75 -6.86 7.26 -13.04
N ILE A 76 -5.70 7.86 -12.80
CA ILE A 76 -5.41 9.25 -13.15
C ILE A 76 -5.23 9.33 -14.67
N ARG A 77 -5.96 10.24 -15.33
CA ARG A 77 -6.05 10.31 -16.80
C ARG A 77 -5.34 11.49 -17.41
N ASP A 78 -5.09 12.54 -16.64
CA ASP A 78 -4.47 13.76 -17.10
C ASP A 78 -3.74 14.49 -15.95
N GLU A 79 -3.01 15.54 -16.31
CA GLU A 79 -2.20 16.33 -15.39
C GLU A 79 -3.05 17.07 -14.35
N ILE A 80 -4.26 17.52 -14.69
CA ILE A 80 -5.13 18.25 -13.76
C ILE A 80 -5.63 17.29 -12.68
N ASP A 81 -6.05 16.09 -13.07
CA ASP A 81 -6.42 15.01 -12.17
C ASP A 81 -5.24 14.64 -11.28
N PHE A 82 -4.02 14.52 -11.85
CA PHE A 82 -2.81 14.25 -11.06
C PHE A 82 -2.58 15.33 -9.98
N GLN A 83 -2.63 16.60 -10.33
CA GLN A 83 -2.44 17.70 -9.37
C GLN A 83 -3.51 17.67 -8.25
N ASN A 84 -4.78 17.42 -8.59
CA ASN A 84 -5.84 17.33 -7.58
C ASN A 84 -5.59 16.19 -6.57
N TYR A 85 -5.10 15.03 -7.03
CA TYR A 85 -4.81 13.89 -6.15
C TYR A 85 -3.54 14.07 -5.34
N VAL A 86 -2.54 14.79 -5.87
CA VAL A 86 -1.37 15.21 -5.10
C VAL A 86 -1.76 16.25 -4.05
N GLU A 87 -2.61 17.22 -4.38
CA GLU A 87 -3.06 18.24 -3.44
C GLU A 87 -3.97 17.68 -2.34
N TYR A 88 -4.75 16.63 -2.62
CA TYR A 88 -5.58 15.93 -1.63
C TYR A 88 -4.77 15.32 -0.46
N ILE A 89 -3.46 15.15 -0.63
CA ILE A 89 -2.55 14.61 0.38
C ILE A 89 -2.15 15.66 1.44
N HIS A 90 -2.53 16.94 1.26
CA HIS A 90 -2.26 18.05 2.18
C HIS A 90 -3.40 18.30 3.19
#